data_AF-A0A958DQW9-F1
#
_entry.id   AF-A0A958DQW9-F1
#
_cell.length_a   1.000
_cell.length_b   1.000
_cell.length_c   1.000
_cell.angle_alpha   90.00
_cell.angle_beta   90.00
_cell.angle_gamma   90.00
#
_symmetry.space_group_name_H-M   'P 1'
#
loop_
_entity.id
_entity.type
_entity.pdbx_description
1 polymer ?
#
loop_
_entity_poly.entity_id
_entity_poly.type
_entity_poly.pdbx_seq_one_letter_code
_entity_poly.pdbx_strand_id
1 'polypeptide(L)' 'MTRFATFDAEIQEGRTLKLPTDVCDKLRLDAGDRVEISIKKIKSGRLDLILAENPLVQILNLRRPTEPETNNQ' A
#
# COMPACT_ATOMS: atom_id res chain seq x y z
N MET A 1 4.14 -16.57 -4.94
CA MET A 1 4.30 -15.70 -6.11
C MET A 1 3.98 -14.28 -5.70
N THR A 2 4.88 -13.33 -5.96
CA THR A 2 4.65 -11.90 -5.68
C THR A 2 3.59 -11.35 -6.64
N ARG A 3 2.59 -10.66 -6.11
CA ARG A 3 1.49 -10.06 -6.90
C ARG A 3 1.86 -8.62 -7.26
N PHE A 4 1.56 -8.22 -8.50
CA PHE A 4 1.84 -6.88 -9.01
C PHE A 4 0.59 -6.27 -9.65
N ALA A 5 0.43 -4.96 -9.51
CA ALA A 5 -0.60 -4.16 -10.15
C ALA A 5 0.02 -2.89 -10.75
N THR A 6 -0.56 -2.40 -11.83
CA THR A 6 -0.17 -1.14 -12.49
C THR A 6 -1.43 -0.35 -12.75
N PHE A 7 -1.43 0.92 -12.38
CA PHE A 7 -2.53 1.85 -12.59
C PHE A 7 -1.95 3.25 -12.79
N ASP A 8 -2.74 4.12 -13.43
CA ASP A 8 -2.45 5.54 -13.53
C ASP A 8 -3.20 6.28 -12.42
N ALA A 9 -2.56 7.24 -11.78
CA ALA A 9 -3.18 8.05 -10.73
C ALA A 9 -2.65 9.48 -10.71
N GLU A 10 -3.50 10.38 -10.24
CA GLU A 10 -3.18 11.79 -10.03
C GLU A 10 -2.83 12.04 -8.56
N ILE A 11 -1.79 12.86 -8.33
CA ILE A 11 -1.39 13.31 -7.00
C ILE A 11 -2.44 14.31 -6.50
N GLN A 12 -3.16 13.93 -5.45
CA GLN A 12 -4.15 14.75 -4.79
C GLN A 12 -3.50 15.80 -3.88
N GLU A 13 -4.32 16.72 -3.35
CA GLU A 13 -3.89 17.67 -2.32
C GLU A 13 -3.20 16.96 -1.14
N GLY A 14 -2.20 17.63 -0.56
CA GLY A 14 -1.36 17.04 0.48
C GLY A 14 -0.39 15.96 -0.03
N ARG A 15 -0.15 15.88 -1.35
CA ARG A 15 0.80 14.92 -1.98
C ARG A 15 0.40 13.46 -1.77
N THR A 16 -0.91 13.18 -1.81
CA THR A 16 -1.47 11.84 -1.58
C THR A 16 -1.82 11.15 -2.90
N LEU A 17 -1.51 9.86 -3.03
CA LEU A 17 -2.00 9.01 -4.12
C LEU A 17 -3.11 8.10 -3.60
N LYS A 18 -4.26 8.05 -4.29
CA LYS A 18 -5.34 7.10 -3.98
C LYS A 18 -5.16 5.84 -4.81
N LEU A 19 -5.14 4.70 -4.14
CA LEU A 19 -5.16 3.39 -4.79
C LEU A 19 -6.60 3.10 -5.27
N PRO A 20 -6.80 2.77 -6.55
CA PRO A 20 -8.07 2.27 -7.05
C PRO A 20 -8.50 0.97 -6.35
N THR A 21 -9.81 0.76 -6.20
CA THR A 21 -10.37 -0.41 -5.49
C THR A 21 -9.91 -1.74 -6.09
N ASP A 22 -9.86 -1.84 -7.42
CA ASP A 22 -9.41 -3.04 -8.14
C ASP A 22 -7.93 -3.38 -7.86
N VAL A 23 -7.09 -2.36 -7.66
CA VAL A 23 -5.69 -2.53 -7.25
C VAL A 23 -5.61 -3.08 -5.82
N CYS A 24 -6.41 -2.53 -4.90
CA CYS A 24 -6.50 -3.02 -3.53
C CYS A 24 -6.98 -4.46 -3.48
N ASP A 25 -8.02 -4.82 -4.24
CA ASP A 25 -8.58 -6.18 -4.29
C ASP A 25 -7.55 -7.18 -4.83
N LYS A 26 -6.87 -6.83 -5.92
CA LYS A 26 -5.84 -7.69 -6.55
C LYS A 26 -4.68 -7.96 -5.61
N LEU A 27 -4.25 -6.95 -4.86
CA LEU A 27 -3.15 -7.04 -3.92
C LEU A 27 -3.61 -7.53 -2.53
N ARG A 28 -4.92 -7.57 -2.26
CA ARG A 28 -5.54 -7.84 -0.95
C ARG A 28 -5.01 -6.88 0.12
N LEU A 29 -5.16 -5.59 -0.15
CA LEU A 29 -4.75 -4.51 0.75
C LEU A 29 -5.95 -3.96 1.50
N ASP A 30 -5.84 -3.90 2.82
CA ASP A 30 -6.83 -3.30 3.70
C ASP A 30 -6.30 -1.98 4.30
N ALA A 31 -7.21 -1.19 4.87
CA ALA A 31 -6.84 0.03 5.58
C ALA A 31 -5.87 -0.30 6.74
N GLY A 32 -4.75 0.43 6.81
CA GLY A 32 -3.70 0.25 7.81
C GLY A 32 -2.58 -0.71 7.41
N ASP A 33 -2.71 -1.40 6.27
CA ASP A 33 -1.62 -2.24 5.76
C ASP A 33 -0.42 -1.40 5.36
N ARG A 34 0.78 -1.89 5.72
CA ARG A 34 2.04 -1.29 5.30
C ARG A 34 2.47 -1.91 3.99
N VAL A 35 2.57 -1.08 2.96
CA VAL A 35 3.04 -1.48 1.63
C VAL A 35 4.46 -1.01 1.38
N GLU A 36 5.20 -1.79 0.59
CA GLU A 36 6.49 -1.33 0.07
C GLU A 36 6.26 -0.62 -1.27
N ILE A 37 6.85 0.58 -1.43
CA ILE A 37 6.80 1.35 -2.67
C ILE A 37 8.22 1.43 -3.24
N SER A 38 8.41 0.80 -4.39
CA SER A 38 9.66 0.90 -5.16
C SER A 38 9.47 1.88 -6.33
N ILE A 39 10.28 2.94 -6.35
CA ILE A 39 10.30 3.90 -7.46
C ILE A 39 11.26 3.36 -8.54
N LYS A 40 10.73 3.09 -9.74
CA LYS A 40 11.57 2.80 -10.91
C LYS A 40 11.98 4.09 -11.63
N LYS A 41 13.05 3.98 -12.43
CA LYS A 41 13.62 5.08 -13.22
C LYS A 41 12.50 5.82 -13.98
N ILE A 42 12.40 7.12 -13.74
CA ILE A 42 11.47 8.00 -14.46
C ILE A 42 11.89 8.01 -15.94
N LYS A 43 11.00 7.57 -16.83
CA LYS A 43 11.17 7.67 -18.27
C LYS A 43 9.99 8.47 -18.83
N SER A 44 10.29 9.47 -19.66
CA SER A 44 9.28 10.24 -20.40
C SER A 44 8.20 10.89 -19.54
N GLY A 45 8.56 11.43 -18.37
CA GLY A 45 7.62 12.12 -17.48
C GLY A 45 6.65 11.21 -16.72
N ARG A 46 6.78 9.88 -16.87
CA ARG A 46 5.99 8.88 -16.15
C ARG A 46 6.77 8.36 -14.95
N LEU A 47 6.13 8.39 -13.78
CA LEU A 47 6.64 7.77 -12.55
C LEU A 47 6.08 6.35 -12.45
N ASP A 48 6.94 5.35 -12.63
CA ASP A 48 6.55 3.96 -12.44
C ASP A 48 6.72 3.57 -10.96
N LEU A 49 5.60 3.31 -10.29
CA LEU A 49 5.57 2.79 -8.92
C LEU A 49 5.22 1.31 -8.94
N ILE A 50 5.98 0.51 -8.19
CA ILE A 50 5.62 -0.87 -7.90
C ILE A 50 5.15 -0.95 -6.46
N LEU A 51 3.91 -1.38 -6.28
CA LEU A 51 3.35 -1.77 -4.99
C LEU A 51 3.43 -3.29 -4.85
N ALA A 52 3.99 -3.72 -3.72
CA ALA A 52 4.04 -5.12 -3.33
C ALA A 52 3.57 -5.28 -1.88
N GLU A 53 3.06 -6.47 -1.58
CA GLU A 53 2.86 -6.91 -0.21
C GLU A 53 4.21 -6.84 0.52
N ASN A 54 4.24 -6.21 1.71
CA ASN A 54 5.47 -6.07 2.47
C ASN A 54 5.82 -7.40 3.16
N PRO A 55 6.84 -8.15 2.70
CA PRO A 55 7.16 -9.46 3.24
C PRO A 55 7.70 -9.37 4.68
N LEU A 56 8.21 -8.21 5.09
CA LEU A 56 8.72 -7.99 6.43
C LEU A 56 7.60 -7.92 7.48
N VAL A 57 6.35 -7.63 7.09
CA VAL A 57 5.22 -7.64 8.03
C VAL A 57 5.00 -9.05 8.60
N GLN A 58 5.13 -10.09 7.76
CA GLN A 58 5.02 -11.48 8.19
C GLN A 58 6.23 -11.92 9.04
N ILE A 59 7.44 -11.48 8.66
CA ILE A 59 8.69 -11.87 9.33
C ILE A 59 8.82 -11.18 10.70
N LEU A 60 8.42 -9.92 10.80
CA LEU A 60 8.59 -9.12 12.01
C LEU A 60 7.43 -9.25 13.00
N ASN A 61 6.41 -10.08 12.72
CA ASN A 61 5.20 -10.21 13.54
C ASN A 61 4.65 -8.85 13.98
N LEU A 62 4.72 -7.86 13.07
CA LEU A 62 4.19 -6.52 13.33
C LEU A 62 2.67 -6.66 13.33
N ARG A 63 2.11 -7.03 14.49
CA ARG A 63 0.67 -7.01 14.70
C ARG A 63 0.20 -5.61 14.37
N ARG A 64 -0.96 -5.53 13.72
CA ARG A 64 -1.70 -4.27 13.61
C ARG A 64 -1.73 -3.65 15.01
N PRO A 65 -1.50 -2.34 15.17
CA PRO A 65 -1.87 -1.69 16.42
C PRO A 65 -3.36 -1.99 16.60
N THR A 66 -3.67 -2.84 17.56
CA THR A 66 -5.05 -3.07 17.98
C THR A 66 -5.59 -1.73 18.43
N GLU A 67 -6.75 -1.35 17.91
CA GLU A 67 -7.51 -0.20 18.41
C GLU A 67 -7.59 -0.27 19.95
N PRO A 68 -7.56 0.87 20.65
CA PRO A 68 -7.59 0.86 22.10
C PRO A 68 -8.84 0.13 22.57
N GLU A 69 -8.64 -0.87 23.45
CA GLU A 69 -9.71 -1.59 24.10
C GLU A 69 -10.64 -0.58 24.77
N THR A 70 -11.87 -0.43 24.25
CA THR A 70 -12.94 0.29 24.94
C THR A 70 -13.25 -0.47 26.21
N ASN A 71 -12.56 -0.07 27.28
CA ASN A 71 -12.74 -0.57 28.62
C ASN A 71 -14.04 0.06 29.16
N ASN A 72 -15.18 -0.58 28.90
CA ASN A 72 -16.42 -0.24 29.57
C ASN A 72 -16.35 -0.76 31.01
N GLN A 73 -16.02 0.14 31.94
CA GLN A 73 -16.35 -0.01 33.35
C GLN A 73 -17.86 0.14 33.56
#